data_AF-B9BX66-F1
#
_entry.id   AF-B9BX66-F1
#
_cell.length_a   1.000
_cell.length_b   1.000
_cell.length_c   1.000
_cell.angle_alpha   90.00
_cell.angle_beta   90.00
_cell.angle_gamma   90.00
#
_symmetry.space_group_name_H-M   'P 1'
#
loop_
_entity.id
_entity.type
_entity.pdbx_description
1 polymer ?
#
loop_
_entity_poly.entity_id
_entity_poly.type
_entity_poly.pdbx_seq_one_letter_code
_entity_poly.pdbx_strand_id
1 'polypeptide(L)'
;MNSASVNRKAKELLDNVKITARITEMRAPVLERAQLTLEQHLADLKRLRDLAEADGKYGPAVSAEISRGKASGLYVEKIELSRPKVRVKDLTGRKRQGGE
;
A
#
# COMPACT_ATOMS: atom_id res chain seq x y z
N MET A 1 33.37 5.36 6.95
CA MET A 1 32.26 5.60 7.91
C MET A 1 31.34 4.39 7.90
N ASN A 2 31.04 3.80 9.06
CA ASN A 2 30.13 2.64 9.15
C ASN A 2 28.67 3.12 9.10
N SER A 3 27.82 2.49 8.27
CA SER A 3 26.39 2.81 8.10
C SER A 3 25.61 2.81 9.42
N ALA A 4 25.97 1.92 10.35
CA ALA A 4 25.37 1.88 11.69
C ALA A 4 25.64 3.17 12.50
N SER A 5 26.79 3.83 12.28
CA SER A 5 27.14 5.10 12.93
C SER A 5 26.33 6.27 12.36
N VAL A 6 26.07 6.25 11.05
CA VAL A 6 25.27 7.28 10.37
C VAL A 6 23.83 7.23 10.87
N ASN A 7 23.24 6.04 10.95
CA ASN A 7 21.86 5.87 11.40
C ASN A 7 21.66 6.28 12.87
N ARG A 8 22.63 6.00 13.74
CA ARG A 8 22.60 6.47 15.13
C ARG A 8 22.64 7.98 15.23
N LYS A 9 23.52 8.65 14.47
CA LYS A 9 23.61 10.12 14.48
C LYS A 9 22.37 10.77 13.87
N ALA A 10 21.82 10.18 12.81
CA ALA A 10 20.56 10.64 12.23
C ALA A 10 19.39 10.55 13.24
N LYS A 11 19.31 9.46 14.01
CA LYS A 11 18.31 9.31 15.08
C LYS A 11 18.46 10.38 16.16
N GLU A 12 19.69 10.60 16.65
CA GLU A 12 19.98 11.64 17.64
C GLU A 12 19.55 13.05 17.16
N LEU A 13 19.78 13.37 15.88
CA LEU A 13 19.37 14.65 15.29
C LEU A 13 17.84 14.77 15.13
N LEU A 14 17.15 13.67 14.81
CA LEU A 14 15.68 13.63 14.72
C LEU A 14 15.02 13.70 16.10
N ASP A 15 15.69 13.27 17.16
CA ASP A 15 15.15 13.39 18.53
C ASP A 15 15.23 14.84 19.05
N ASN A 16 15.94 15.74 18.35
CA ASN A 16 15.93 17.16 18.66
C ASN A 16 14.63 17.83 18.20
N VAL A 17 13.86 18.33 19.17
CA VAL A 17 12.55 18.95 18.95
C VAL A 17 12.60 20.10 17.95
N LYS A 18 13.64 20.95 17.96
CA LYS A 18 13.75 22.10 17.05
C LYS A 18 13.99 21.65 15.61
N ILE A 19 14.83 20.63 15.42
CA ILE A 19 15.15 20.08 14.10
C ILE A 19 13.90 19.41 13.51
N THR A 20 13.21 18.60 14.31
CA THR A 20 11.97 17.93 13.88
C THR A 20 10.84 18.91 13.60
N ALA A 21 10.66 19.96 14.42
CA ALA A 21 9.68 21.00 14.17
C ALA A 21 9.95 21.71 12.82
N ARG A 22 11.21 22.05 12.53
CA ARG A 22 11.58 22.71 11.27
C ARG A 22 11.39 21.79 10.06
N ILE A 23 11.74 20.51 10.18
CA ILE A 23 11.49 19.52 9.13
C ILE A 23 9.98 19.38 8.87
N THR A 24 9.15 19.33 9.91
CA THR A 24 7.69 19.24 9.80
C THR A 24 7.11 20.48 9.12
N GLU A 25 7.52 21.69 9.52
CA GLU A 25 7.10 22.95 8.89
C GLU A 25 7.46 22.99 7.40
N MET A 26 8.69 22.61 7.04
CA MET A 26 9.12 22.56 5.64
C MET A 26 8.35 21.50 4.82
N ARG A 27 7.95 20.42 5.46
CA ARG A 27 7.22 19.31 4.84
C ARG A 27 5.71 19.57 4.75
N ALA A 28 5.13 20.37 5.64
CA ALA A 28 3.70 20.66 5.69
C ALA A 28 3.08 21.05 4.33
N PRO A 29 3.60 22.03 3.57
CA PRO A 29 3.01 22.42 2.28
C PRO A 29 3.21 21.38 1.17
N VAL A 30 4.14 20.43 1.34
CA VAL A 30 4.34 19.30 0.44
C VAL A 30 3.40 18.15 0.84
N LEU A 31 3.23 17.88 2.13
CA LEU A 31 2.23 16.91 2.61
C LEU A 31 0.82 17.34 2.24
N GLU A 32 0.47 18.62 2.36
CA GLU A 32 -0.85 19.12 1.94
C GLU A 32 -1.10 18.94 0.44
N ARG A 33 -0.07 19.16 -0.40
CA ARG A 33 -0.19 18.99 -1.86
C ARG A 33 -0.08 17.53 -2.31
N ALA A 34 0.64 16.70 -1.57
CA ALA A 34 0.88 15.29 -1.89
C ALA A 34 -0.15 14.35 -1.23
N GLN A 35 -0.90 14.81 -0.23
CA GLN A 35 -2.02 14.05 0.33
C GLN A 35 -3.17 14.05 -0.67
N LEU A 36 -3.19 13.01 -1.49
CA LEU A 36 -4.41 12.50 -2.09
C LEU A 36 -5.37 12.18 -0.94
N THR A 37 -6.31 13.08 -0.68
CA THR A 37 -7.35 12.85 0.30
C THR A 37 -8.36 11.85 -0.27
N LEU A 38 -9.07 11.14 0.61
CA LEU A 38 -10.16 10.26 0.18
C LEU A 38 -11.20 11.03 -0.63
N GLU A 39 -11.52 12.25 -0.22
CA GLU A 39 -12.45 13.13 -0.94
C GLU A 39 -11.96 13.44 -2.36
N GLN A 40 -10.69 13.85 -2.51
CA GLN A 40 -10.06 14.11 -3.81
C GLN A 40 -10.13 12.87 -4.69
N HIS A 41 -9.79 11.70 -4.14
CA HIS A 41 -9.81 10.44 -4.88
C HIS A 41 -11.23 10.06 -5.36
N LEU A 42 -12.24 10.20 -4.49
CA LEU A 42 -13.64 9.93 -4.84
C LEU A 42 -14.17 10.92 -5.88
N ALA A 43 -13.76 12.19 -5.80
CA ALA A 43 -14.12 13.22 -6.77
C ALA A 43 -13.50 12.94 -8.15
N ASP A 44 -12.24 12.53 -8.19
CA ASP A 44 -11.54 12.17 -9.42
C ASP A 44 -12.17 10.94 -10.08
N LEU A 45 -12.51 9.90 -9.30
CA LEU A 45 -13.21 8.71 -9.82
C LEU A 45 -14.61 9.05 -10.37
N LYS A 46 -15.36 9.92 -9.69
CA LYS A 46 -16.65 10.42 -10.19
C LYS A 46 -16.46 11.16 -11.53
N ARG A 47 -15.47 12.04 -11.62
CA ARG A 47 -15.18 12.80 -12.85
C ARG A 47 -14.83 11.86 -14.01
N LEU A 48 -13.99 10.85 -13.77
CA LEU A 48 -13.61 9.86 -14.79
C LEU A 48 -14.80 9.02 -15.25
N ARG A 49 -15.68 8.62 -14.32
CA ARG A 49 -16.94 7.94 -14.64
C ARG A 49 -17.83 8.80 -15.55
N ASP A 50 -18.08 10.05 -15.16
CA ASP A 50 -18.97 10.95 -15.90
C ASP A 50 -18.44 11.21 -17.31
N LEU A 51 -17.12 11.39 -17.47
CA LEU A 51 -16.48 11.53 -18.78
C LEU A 51 -16.63 10.26 -19.62
N ALA A 52 -16.41 9.07 -19.04
CA ALA A 52 -16.57 7.81 -19.75
C ALA A 52 -18.02 7.55 -20.17
N GLU A 53 -18.99 7.89 -19.32
CA GLU A 53 -20.43 7.78 -19.64
C GLU A 53 -20.82 8.72 -20.77
N ALA A 54 -20.36 9.98 -20.74
CA ALA A 54 -20.60 10.95 -21.81
C ALA A 54 -20.01 10.50 -23.16
N ASP A 55 -18.89 9.76 -23.12
CA ASP A 55 -18.22 9.20 -24.30
C ASP A 55 -18.83 7.85 -24.76
N GLY A 56 -19.94 7.41 -24.14
CA GLY A 56 -20.61 6.13 -24.42
C GLY A 56 -19.84 4.89 -23.95
N LYS A 57 -18.76 5.07 -23.20
CA LYS A 57 -17.87 4.00 -22.69
C LYS A 57 -18.34 3.52 -21.32
N TYR A 58 -19.45 2.77 -21.31
CA TYR A 58 -20.06 2.28 -20.08
C TYR A 58 -19.18 1.29 -19.29
N GLY A 59 -18.35 0.47 -19.96
CA GLY A 59 -17.42 -0.43 -19.27
C GLY A 59 -16.45 0.30 -18.33
N PRO A 60 -15.68 1.28 -18.83
CA PRO A 60 -14.86 2.16 -18.00
C PRO A 60 -15.65 2.93 -16.93
N ALA A 61 -16.84 3.42 -17.25
CA ALA A 61 -17.68 4.13 -16.27
C ALA A 61 -18.07 3.24 -15.09
N VAL A 62 -18.52 2.01 -15.36
CA VAL A 62 -18.86 1.02 -14.33
C VAL A 62 -17.62 0.65 -13.49
N SER A 63 -16.46 0.47 -14.13
CA SER A 63 -15.21 0.17 -13.41
C SER A 63 -14.79 1.30 -12.46
N ALA A 64 -14.96 2.56 -12.88
CA ALA A 64 -14.71 3.72 -12.03
C ALA A 64 -15.67 3.76 -10.83
N GLU A 65 -16.96 3.46 -11.03
CA GLU A 65 -17.93 3.41 -9.93
C GLU A 65 -17.65 2.27 -8.93
N ILE A 66 -17.24 1.09 -9.42
CA ILE A 66 -16.82 -0.03 -8.54
C ILE A 66 -15.60 0.39 -7.70
N SER A 67 -14.60 1.02 -8.33
CA SER A 67 -13.40 1.51 -7.63
C SER A 67 -13.75 2.57 -6.58
N ARG A 68 -14.74 3.42 -6.88
CA ARG A 68 -15.26 4.44 -5.97
C ARG A 68 -15.95 3.82 -4.76
N GLY A 69 -16.78 2.79 -4.98
CA GLY A 69 -17.39 2.02 -3.90
C GLY A 69 -16.37 1.27 -3.03
N LYS A 70 -15.29 0.76 -3.63
CA LYS A 70 -14.17 0.16 -2.88
C LYS A 70 -13.46 1.21 -2.00
N ALA A 71 -13.17 2.38 -2.55
CA ALA A 71 -12.53 3.47 -1.82
C ALA A 71 -13.42 4.02 -0.68
N SER A 72 -14.74 4.03 -0.85
CA SER A 72 -15.69 4.46 0.19
C SER A 72 -16.00 3.39 1.25
N GLY A 73 -15.41 2.20 1.14
CA GLY A 73 -15.62 1.09 2.09
C GLY A 73 -16.94 0.34 1.92
N LEU A 74 -17.67 0.50 0.81
CA LEU A 74 -18.90 -0.24 0.53
C LEU A 74 -18.64 -1.68 0.07
N TYR A 75 -17.41 -1.97 -0.38
CA TYR A 75 -16.99 -3.30 -0.80
C TYR A 75 -16.03 -3.90 0.22
N VAL A 76 -16.27 -5.16 0.58
CA VAL A 76 -15.35 -5.95 1.42
C VAL A 76 -14.71 -7.01 0.53
N GLU A 77 -13.40 -6.88 0.30
CA GLU A 77 -12.62 -7.90 -0.39
C GLU A 77 -12.18 -8.97 0.62
N LYS A 78 -12.63 -10.21 0.40
CA LYS A 78 -12.24 -11.37 1.23
C LYS A 78 -11.22 -12.19 0.47
N ILE A 79 -10.03 -12.36 1.07
CA ILE A 79 -9.00 -13.24 0.55
C ILE A 79 -8.93 -14.48 1.45
N GLU A 80 -9.29 -15.64 0.91
CA GLU A 80 -9.11 -16.92 1.60
C GLU A 80 -7.72 -17.48 1.29
N LEU A 81 -6.87 -17.56 2.31
CA LEU A 81 -5.56 -18.20 2.20
C LEU A 81 -5.68 -19.68 2.55
N SER A 82 -5.89 -20.51 1.53
CA SER A 82 -5.84 -21.97 1.70
C SER A 82 -4.39 -22.45 1.67
N ARG A 83 -3.86 -22.87 2.83
CA ARG A 83 -2.57 -23.56 2.89
C ARG A 83 -2.77 -25.04 2.52
N PRO A 84 -1.95 -25.61 1.63
CA PRO A 84 -1.99 -27.05 1.39
C PRO A 84 -1.70 -27.78 2.71
N LYS A 85 -2.56 -28.73 3.07
CA LYS A 85 -2.33 -29.64 4.20
C LYS A 85 -1.15 -30.55 3.85
N VAL A 86 0.07 -30.13 4.20
CA VAL A 86 1.25 -30.99 4.09
C VAL A 86 1.04 -32.15 5.08
N ARG A 87 0.97 -33.37 4.55
CA ARG A 87 0.90 -34.56 5.41
C ARG A 87 2.29 -34.84 5.93
N VAL A 88 2.39 -35.08 7.24
CA VAL A 88 3.65 -35.39 7.94
C VAL A 88 4.43 -36.56 7.31
N LYS A 89 3.78 -37.43 6.53
CA LYS A 89 4.40 -38.54 5.80
C LYS A 89 5.32 -38.08 4.66
N ASP A 90 5.10 -36.88 4.11
CA ASP A 90 5.86 -36.34 2.98
C ASP A 90 7.24 -35.80 3.43
N LEU A 91 7.41 -35.53 4.73
CA LEU A 91 8.66 -35.06 5.34
C LEU A 91 9.63 -36.19 5.70
N THR A 92 9.15 -37.45 5.80
CA THR A 92 9.94 -38.60 6.26
C THR A 92 10.57 -39.43 5.12
N GLY A 93 10.56 -38.93 3.89
CA GLY A 93 10.93 -39.68 2.68
C GLY A 93 12.37 -39.54 2.15
N ARG A 94 13.30 -38.86 2.83
CA ARG A 94 14.71 -38.85 2.39
C ARG A 94 15.42 -40.15 2.79
N LYS A 95 15.23 -41.18 1.97
CA LYS A 95 16.06 -42.39 1.97
C LYS A 95 17.53 -41.98 1.92
N ARG A 96 18.32 -42.51 2.86
CA ARG A 96 19.77 -42.62 2.78
C ARG A 96 20.11 -43.35 1.47
N GLN A 97 20.68 -42.65 0.51
CA GLN A 97 21.41 -43.23 -0.61
C GLN A 97 22.82 -42.63 -0.63
N GLY A 98 23.81 -43.53 -0.70
CA GLY A 98 25.24 -43.24 -0.78
C GLY A 98 25.92 -43.35 0.58
N GLY A 99 26.94 -44.19 0.80
CA GLY A 99 27.71 -45.05 -0.11
C GLY A 99 28.74 -45.82 0.72
N GLU A 100 29.28 -46.88 0.10
CA GLU A 100 30.47 -47.69 0.45
C GLU A 100 30.66 -48.17 1.91
#